data_AF-A0A976JDW6-F1
#
_entry.id   AF-A0A976JDW6-F1
#
_cell.length_a   1.000
_cell.length_b   1.000
_cell.length_c   1.000
_cell.angle_alpha   90.00
_cell.angle_beta   90.00
_cell.angle_gamma   90.00
#
_symmetry.space_group_name_H-M   'P 1'
#
loop_
_entity.id
_entity.type
_entity.pdbx_description
1 polymer ?
#
loop_
_entity_poly.entity_id
_entity_poly.type
_entity_poly.pdbx_seq_one_letter_code
_entity_poly.pdbx_strand_id
1 'polypeptide(L)'
;MYRKINIQFSDITNKSFKFEGLRELVKFLKSEVEFWKEQRTSVGDKRRQIHGALAFYSTFEGAINTIESWSTEIESWDDSQLMQQIANLNQRSLSHASSSWLWSSHPFVQPFIECHREYDIAAAEAFLNYVIKKQTGNLNTYSTFLGAMLGYEFVNQDSDLVKRRNGEKRSLWHLRNQLEETTKNLTGEVEKFKDSFNSWEIESREGWSDWLNQSEKEHDTQQAEHKDEFIAFMDGCRTRISDLENTYQEKLRLEKPAKYWKDAARKFGIQGGLWSLTLLASVLLGIVYFSDFFADWLTGQHLSIQINTVQGIVIFGTVLAIYAFMVKTLSRLTFSSFHLMRDAEEREQLTYLYLSLINDKKIDESSRDIVLQALFSRSETGLLVAESGPTMPGAGEIMKAFTKLK
;
A
#
# COMPACT_ATOMS: atom_id res chain seq x y z
N MET A 1 20.57 116.38 -10.15
CA MET A 1 20.42 115.30 -11.17
C MET A 1 18.93 115.04 -11.51
N TYR A 2 18.22 116.00 -12.10
CA TYR A 2 16.83 115.85 -12.57
C TYR A 2 16.71 116.19 -14.06
N ARG A 3 17.64 115.70 -14.89
CA ARG A 3 17.55 115.83 -16.35
C ARG A 3 17.02 114.52 -16.95
N LYS A 4 16.10 114.64 -17.91
CA LYS A 4 15.53 113.50 -18.66
C LYS A 4 16.58 112.93 -19.59
N ILE A 5 16.74 111.61 -19.55
CA ILE A 5 17.68 110.87 -20.40
C ILE A 5 16.89 109.73 -21.05
N ASN A 6 17.27 109.29 -22.24
CA ASN A 6 16.72 108.07 -22.82
C ASN A 6 17.86 107.09 -23.07
N ILE A 7 18.08 106.18 -22.13
CA ILE A 7 19.04 105.08 -22.27
C ILE A 7 18.27 103.77 -22.34
N GLN A 8 18.55 103.00 -23.38
CA GLN A 8 18.04 101.65 -23.54
C GLN A 8 19.20 100.69 -23.81
N PHE A 9 19.26 99.61 -23.04
CA PHE A 9 20.17 98.49 -23.28
C PHE A 9 19.46 97.17 -22.93
N SER A 10 19.97 96.08 -23.49
CA SER A 10 19.38 94.76 -23.33
C SER A 10 20.35 93.79 -22.67
N ASP A 11 19.78 92.80 -22.02
CA ASP A 11 20.48 91.65 -21.46
C ASP A 11 20.80 90.58 -22.53
N ILE A 12 21.65 89.58 -22.21
CA ILE A 12 21.97 88.43 -23.10
C ILE A 12 20.73 87.60 -23.51
N THR A 13 19.63 87.74 -22.78
CA THR A 13 18.31 87.15 -23.10
C THR A 13 17.46 88.02 -24.04
N ASN A 14 18.01 89.13 -24.57
CA ASN A 14 17.32 90.19 -25.32
C ASN A 14 16.26 90.96 -24.53
N LYS A 15 16.25 90.87 -23.19
CA LYS A 15 15.37 91.67 -22.36
C LYS A 15 15.85 93.13 -22.30
N SER A 16 15.05 94.06 -22.83
CA SER A 16 15.41 95.48 -22.88
C SER A 16 14.95 96.26 -21.64
N PHE A 17 15.83 97.11 -21.11
CA PHE A 17 15.54 98.05 -20.03
C PHE A 17 15.64 99.48 -20.55
N LYS A 18 14.62 100.31 -20.26
CA LYS A 18 14.57 101.73 -20.63
C LYS A 18 14.58 102.57 -19.36
N PHE A 19 15.43 103.59 -19.33
CA PHE A 19 15.57 104.49 -18.18
C PHE A 19 15.37 105.94 -18.63
N GLU A 20 14.45 106.64 -17.96
CA GLU A 20 14.10 108.04 -18.26
C GLU A 20 14.87 109.05 -17.38
N GLY A 21 15.50 108.56 -16.30
CA GLY A 21 16.25 109.36 -15.35
C GLY A 21 17.60 108.76 -14.96
N LEU A 22 18.62 109.61 -14.84
CA LEU A 22 19.99 109.22 -14.45
C LEU A 22 20.02 108.54 -13.06
N ARG A 23 19.19 109.01 -12.12
CA ARG A 23 19.13 108.45 -10.76
C ARG A 23 18.54 107.03 -10.73
N GLU A 24 17.57 106.76 -11.60
CA GLU A 24 16.95 105.44 -11.74
C GLU A 24 17.94 104.45 -12.34
N LEU A 25 18.68 104.87 -13.36
CA LEU A 25 19.78 104.10 -13.95
C LEU A 25 20.85 103.78 -12.90
N VAL A 26 21.34 104.76 -12.14
CA VAL A 26 22.36 104.53 -11.11
C VAL A 26 21.85 103.58 -10.01
N LYS A 27 20.59 103.70 -9.59
CA LYS A 27 20.01 102.80 -8.59
C LYS A 27 19.96 101.35 -9.10
N PHE A 28 19.55 101.16 -10.35
CA PHE A 28 19.51 99.85 -11.01
C PHE A 28 20.92 99.24 -11.16
N LEU A 29 21.88 100.03 -11.65
CA LEU A 29 23.26 99.59 -11.79
C LEU A 29 23.87 99.22 -10.42
N LYS A 30 23.59 99.99 -9.37
CA LYS A 30 24.03 99.65 -7.99
C LYS A 30 23.45 98.32 -7.51
N SER A 31 22.16 98.06 -7.72
CA SER A 31 21.57 96.78 -7.31
C SER A 31 22.16 95.57 -8.07
N GLU A 32 22.45 95.72 -9.36
CA GLU A 32 23.09 94.66 -10.14
C GLU A 32 24.55 94.48 -9.71
N VAL A 33 25.28 95.56 -9.44
CA VAL A 33 26.67 95.49 -8.96
C VAL A 33 26.76 94.76 -7.62
N GLU A 34 25.92 95.12 -6.64
CA GLU A 34 25.94 94.46 -5.31
C GLU A 34 25.66 92.96 -5.43
N PHE A 35 24.63 92.58 -6.20
CA PHE A 35 24.29 91.17 -6.42
C PHE A 35 25.46 90.41 -7.08
N TRP A 36 25.97 90.90 -8.21
CA TRP A 36 27.02 90.19 -8.94
C TRP A 36 28.36 90.17 -8.20
N LYS A 37 28.65 91.18 -7.37
CA LYS A 37 29.82 91.23 -6.51
C LYS A 37 29.75 90.19 -5.39
N GLU A 38 28.60 90.04 -4.74
CA GLU A 38 28.35 88.99 -3.72
C GLU A 38 28.45 87.59 -4.32
N GLN A 39 27.89 87.38 -5.52
CA GLN A 39 27.97 86.08 -6.19
C GLN A 39 29.40 85.79 -6.70
N ARG A 40 30.16 86.82 -7.13
CA ARG A 40 31.57 86.65 -7.51
C ARG A 40 32.44 86.30 -6.31
N THR A 41 32.29 86.94 -5.15
CA THR A 41 33.06 86.56 -3.95
C THR A 41 32.75 85.12 -3.54
N SER A 42 31.49 84.72 -3.62
CA SER A 42 31.04 83.35 -3.31
C SER A 42 31.63 82.27 -4.23
N VAL A 43 31.96 82.62 -5.48
CA VAL A 43 32.57 81.71 -6.47
C VAL A 43 34.11 81.81 -6.48
N GLY A 44 34.65 83.01 -6.28
CA GLY A 44 36.04 83.39 -6.53
C GLY A 44 37.06 82.77 -5.58
N ASP A 45 36.67 82.40 -4.35
CA ASP A 45 37.60 81.75 -3.39
C ASP A 45 37.99 80.32 -3.80
N LYS A 46 37.30 79.72 -4.78
CA LYS A 46 37.47 78.30 -5.13
C LYS A 46 38.05 78.04 -6.53
N ARG A 47 38.11 79.02 -7.46
CA ARG A 47 38.48 78.75 -8.88
C ARG A 47 39.33 79.84 -9.55
N ARG A 48 40.17 79.42 -10.50
CA ARG A 48 41.12 80.29 -11.25
C ARG A 48 40.54 81.01 -12.47
N GLN A 49 39.38 80.58 -12.99
CA GLN A 49 38.74 81.15 -14.19
C GLN A 49 37.27 81.43 -13.88
N ILE A 50 36.80 82.64 -14.18
CA ILE A 50 35.47 83.15 -13.83
C ILE A 50 34.70 83.45 -15.12
N HIS A 51 33.44 83.04 -15.20
CA HIS A 51 32.59 83.31 -16.35
C HIS A 51 32.38 84.82 -16.57
N GLY A 52 32.38 85.28 -17.83
CA GLY A 52 32.29 86.71 -18.19
C GLY A 52 31.09 87.44 -17.60
N ALA A 53 29.95 86.75 -17.44
CA ALA A 53 28.75 87.29 -16.80
C ALA A 53 28.96 87.69 -15.32
N LEU A 54 29.78 86.94 -14.58
CA LEU A 54 30.11 87.24 -13.17
C LEU A 54 31.15 88.38 -13.05
N ALA A 55 31.90 88.67 -14.10
CA ALA A 55 32.90 89.74 -14.13
C ALA A 55 32.31 91.07 -14.64
N PHE A 56 31.10 91.06 -15.20
CA PHE A 56 30.47 92.21 -15.86
C PHE A 56 30.14 93.37 -14.91
N TYR A 57 30.00 93.12 -13.60
CA TYR A 57 29.76 94.19 -12.62
C TYR A 57 30.85 95.26 -12.63
N SER A 58 32.09 94.93 -13.00
CA SER A 58 33.18 95.91 -13.10
C SER A 58 32.93 96.99 -14.17
N THR A 59 32.28 96.62 -15.28
CA THR A 59 31.83 97.54 -16.32
C THR A 59 30.73 98.46 -15.79
N PHE A 60 29.83 97.95 -14.96
CA PHE A 60 28.80 98.76 -14.31
C PHE A 60 29.34 99.64 -13.18
N GLU A 61 30.33 99.19 -12.40
CA GLU A 61 31.07 100.04 -11.45
C GLU A 61 31.77 101.19 -12.19
N GLY A 62 32.41 100.91 -13.34
CA GLY A 62 33.01 101.95 -14.19
C GLY A 62 31.98 102.95 -14.74
N ALA A 63 30.80 102.48 -15.14
CA ALA A 63 29.69 103.33 -15.56
C ALA A 63 29.17 104.21 -14.41
N ILE A 64 28.99 103.64 -13.21
CA ILE A 64 28.59 104.37 -12.00
C ILE A 64 29.63 105.44 -11.66
N ASN A 65 30.91 105.10 -11.64
CA ASN A 65 31.99 106.05 -11.34
C ASN A 65 32.05 107.20 -12.36
N THR A 66 31.81 106.89 -13.65
CA THR A 66 31.70 107.92 -14.70
C THR A 66 30.51 108.83 -14.45
N ILE A 67 29.34 108.27 -14.11
CA ILE A 67 28.12 109.05 -13.80
C ILE A 67 28.29 109.88 -12.51
N GLU A 68 28.99 109.35 -11.51
CA GLU A 68 29.28 110.04 -10.25
C GLU A 68 30.33 111.14 -10.46
N SER A 69 31.30 110.97 -11.37
CA SER A 69 32.23 112.04 -11.77
C SER A 69 31.52 113.24 -12.42
N TRP A 70 30.37 113.00 -13.06
CA TRP A 70 29.56 114.08 -13.61
C TRP A 70 28.83 114.89 -12.55
N SER A 71 28.69 114.38 -11.32
CA SER A 71 27.93 115.06 -10.25
C SER A 71 28.41 116.47 -9.95
N THR A 72 29.66 116.79 -10.25
CA THR A 72 30.28 118.11 -10.03
C THR A 72 30.14 119.06 -11.21
N GLU A 73 29.95 118.54 -12.44
CA GLU A 73 29.93 119.34 -13.68
C GLU A 73 28.55 119.37 -14.38
N ILE A 74 27.61 118.50 -13.96
CA ILE A 74 26.31 118.27 -14.61
C ILE A 74 25.42 119.50 -14.69
N GLU A 75 25.59 120.46 -13.77
CA GLU A 75 24.82 121.70 -13.75
C GLU A 75 25.33 122.72 -14.78
N SER A 76 26.61 122.61 -15.20
CA SER A 76 27.27 123.53 -16.14
C SER A 76 27.18 123.11 -17.62
N TRP A 77 26.73 121.89 -17.90
CA TRP A 77 26.68 121.35 -19.26
C TRP A 77 25.43 121.79 -20.05
N ASP A 78 25.62 122.11 -21.32
CA ASP A 78 24.54 122.27 -22.29
C ASP A 78 23.93 120.91 -22.69
N ASP A 79 22.69 120.90 -23.18
CA ASP A 79 21.96 119.67 -23.53
C ASP A 79 22.66 118.86 -24.63
N SER A 80 23.39 119.53 -25.53
CA SER A 80 24.23 118.89 -26.55
C SER A 80 25.42 118.12 -25.95
N GLN A 81 26.11 118.69 -24.97
CA GLN A 81 27.25 118.08 -24.27
C GLN A 81 26.80 116.89 -23.41
N LEU A 82 25.65 117.03 -22.75
CA LEU A 82 25.03 115.96 -21.98
C LEU A 82 24.70 114.75 -22.87
N MET A 83 24.09 114.97 -24.03
CA MET A 83 23.79 113.90 -24.98
C MET A 83 25.05 113.22 -25.50
N GLN A 84 26.14 113.96 -25.74
CA GLN A 84 27.42 113.39 -26.17
C GLN A 84 28.06 112.52 -25.07
N GLN A 85 28.02 112.95 -23.81
CA GLN A 85 28.56 112.18 -22.69
C GLN A 85 27.73 110.91 -22.40
N ILE A 86 26.40 111.01 -22.53
CA ILE A 86 25.50 109.86 -22.44
C ILE A 86 25.74 108.89 -23.59
N ALA A 87 25.92 109.37 -24.82
CA ALA A 87 26.24 108.54 -25.98
C ALA A 87 27.59 107.83 -25.79
N ASN A 88 28.60 108.52 -25.26
CA ASN A 88 29.89 107.93 -24.92
C ASN A 88 29.79 106.86 -23.83
N LEU A 89 29.00 107.10 -22.79
CA LEU A 89 28.76 106.12 -21.72
C LEU A 89 28.02 104.89 -22.25
N ASN A 90 27.00 105.11 -23.08
CA ASN A 90 26.25 104.04 -23.71
C ASN A 90 27.17 103.20 -24.61
N GLN A 91 28.00 103.85 -25.44
CA GLN A 91 28.93 103.16 -26.32
C GLN A 91 30.02 102.38 -25.56
N ARG A 92 30.56 102.94 -24.47
CA ARG A 92 31.66 102.32 -23.71
C ARG A 92 31.23 101.21 -22.76
N SER A 93 30.09 101.37 -22.09
CA SER A 93 29.73 100.51 -20.94
C SER A 93 28.46 99.69 -21.18
N LEU A 94 27.44 100.27 -21.83
CA LEU A 94 26.10 99.67 -21.90
C LEU A 94 25.85 98.92 -23.22
N SER A 95 26.51 99.29 -24.31
CA SER A 95 26.40 98.62 -25.62
C SER A 95 26.82 97.15 -25.55
N HIS A 96 27.89 96.87 -24.78
CA HIS A 96 28.45 95.54 -24.57
C HIS A 96 27.62 94.68 -23.60
N ALA A 97 26.67 95.27 -22.86
CA ALA A 97 25.81 94.54 -21.93
C ALA A 97 25.01 93.44 -22.65
N SER A 98 24.55 93.71 -23.88
CA SER A 98 23.84 92.73 -24.70
C SER A 98 24.59 91.43 -24.99
N SER A 99 25.92 91.43 -24.88
CA SER A 99 26.76 90.26 -25.19
C SER A 99 27.15 89.43 -23.98
N SER A 100 27.23 90.05 -22.80
CA SER A 100 27.95 89.48 -21.65
C SER A 100 27.28 89.69 -20.30
N TRP A 101 26.36 90.64 -20.19
CA TRP A 101 25.58 90.83 -18.97
C TRP A 101 24.50 89.75 -18.89
N LEU A 102 24.16 89.35 -17.66
CA LEU A 102 22.98 88.55 -17.34
C LEU A 102 22.19 89.31 -16.27
N TRP A 103 20.88 89.49 -16.44
CA TRP A 103 20.07 90.17 -15.45
C TRP A 103 19.85 89.28 -14.22
N SER A 104 20.15 89.81 -13.03
CA SER A 104 20.16 89.06 -11.76
C SER A 104 18.87 88.30 -11.43
N SER A 105 17.72 88.80 -11.89
CA SER A 105 16.40 88.27 -11.53
C SER A 105 15.86 87.21 -12.50
N HIS A 106 16.69 86.69 -13.41
CA HIS A 106 16.29 85.55 -14.23
C HIS A 106 16.18 84.26 -13.40
N PRO A 107 15.13 83.43 -13.58
CA PRO A 107 14.92 82.21 -12.78
C PRO A 107 16.07 81.20 -12.86
N PHE A 108 16.86 81.24 -13.93
CA PHE A 108 17.98 80.33 -14.16
C PHE A 108 19.32 80.87 -13.65
N VAL A 109 19.37 82.07 -13.08
CA VAL A 109 20.62 82.70 -12.58
C VAL A 109 21.18 81.95 -11.39
N GLN A 110 20.33 81.60 -10.41
CA GLN A 110 20.75 80.83 -9.23
C GLN A 110 21.27 79.43 -9.63
N PRO A 111 20.52 78.62 -10.40
CA PRO A 111 21.03 77.34 -10.92
C PRO A 111 22.31 77.47 -11.75
N PHE A 112 22.46 78.55 -12.51
CA PHE A 112 23.69 78.82 -13.25
C PHE A 112 24.90 79.04 -12.32
N ILE A 113 24.72 79.85 -11.27
CA ILE A 113 25.78 80.12 -10.29
C ILE A 113 26.16 78.84 -9.55
N GLU A 114 25.18 78.02 -9.17
CA GLU A 114 25.41 76.72 -8.52
C GLU A 114 26.17 75.76 -9.43
N CYS A 115 25.78 75.68 -10.71
CA CYS A 115 26.47 74.89 -11.72
C CYS A 115 27.95 75.32 -11.87
N HIS A 116 28.21 76.63 -11.85
CA HIS A 116 29.56 77.18 -11.91
C HIS A 116 30.38 76.90 -10.64
N ARG A 117 29.74 76.98 -9.47
CA ARG A 117 30.35 76.71 -8.17
C ARG A 117 30.79 75.25 -8.08
N GLU A 118 29.94 74.31 -8.47
CA GLU A 118 30.12 72.88 -8.24
C GLU A 118 30.96 72.19 -9.32
N TYR A 119 30.75 72.50 -10.60
CA TYR A 119 31.32 71.69 -11.69
C TYR A 119 32.46 72.38 -12.44
N ASP A 120 32.19 73.39 -13.27
CA ASP A 120 33.21 74.29 -13.85
C ASP A 120 32.62 75.44 -14.69
N ILE A 121 33.48 76.33 -15.20
CA ILE A 121 33.11 77.34 -16.21
C ILE A 121 32.43 76.71 -17.43
N ALA A 122 32.94 75.58 -17.92
CA ALA A 122 32.41 74.88 -19.08
C ALA A 122 31.02 74.27 -18.82
N ALA A 123 30.75 73.83 -17.57
CA ALA A 123 29.43 73.33 -17.18
C ALA A 123 28.40 74.46 -17.12
N ALA A 124 28.80 75.60 -16.54
CA ALA A 124 27.96 76.78 -16.42
C ALA A 124 27.64 77.40 -17.79
N GLU A 125 28.61 77.44 -18.69
CA GLU A 125 28.43 77.90 -20.07
C GLU A 125 27.51 76.95 -20.86
N ALA A 126 27.68 75.64 -20.72
CA ALA A 126 26.79 74.65 -21.33
C ALA A 126 25.35 74.77 -20.80
N PHE A 127 25.17 75.02 -19.50
CA PHE A 127 23.88 75.29 -18.88
C PHE A 127 23.21 76.55 -19.48
N LEU A 128 23.92 77.68 -19.55
CA LEU A 128 23.37 78.90 -20.14
C LEU A 128 23.08 78.75 -21.64
N ASN A 129 23.95 78.10 -22.40
CA ASN A 129 23.72 77.84 -23.82
C ASN A 129 22.47 76.97 -24.03
N TYR A 130 22.22 75.99 -23.16
CA TYR A 130 21.03 75.17 -23.24
C TYR A 130 19.75 75.96 -22.86
N VAL A 131 19.77 76.69 -21.75
CA VAL A 131 18.59 77.42 -21.24
C VAL A 131 18.24 78.63 -22.11
N ILE A 132 19.24 79.41 -22.54
CA ILE A 132 19.03 80.67 -23.29
C ILE A 132 18.98 80.41 -24.80
N LYS A 133 19.99 79.70 -25.35
CA LYS A 133 20.13 79.50 -26.80
C LYS A 133 19.49 78.21 -27.31
N LYS A 134 19.04 77.31 -26.42
CA LYS A 134 18.52 75.97 -26.77
C LYS A 134 19.52 75.14 -27.58
N GLN A 135 20.82 75.30 -27.27
CA GLN A 135 21.92 74.62 -27.95
C GLN A 135 22.75 73.83 -26.94
N THR A 136 23.12 72.60 -27.29
CA THR A 136 23.95 71.73 -26.43
C THR A 136 25.45 71.91 -26.67
N GLY A 137 25.86 72.63 -27.73
CA GLY A 137 27.27 72.86 -28.03
C GLY A 137 28.08 71.56 -28.21
N ASN A 138 29.36 71.60 -27.85
CA ASN A 138 30.24 70.43 -27.83
C ASN A 138 30.12 69.70 -26.47
N LEU A 139 29.63 68.47 -26.47
CA LEU A 139 29.37 67.66 -25.27
C LEU A 139 30.51 66.68 -24.91
N ASN A 140 31.69 66.82 -25.53
CA ASN A 140 32.77 65.84 -25.39
C ASN A 140 33.43 65.80 -24.00
N THR A 141 33.15 66.78 -23.12
CA THR A 141 33.69 66.82 -21.76
C THR A 141 32.59 66.49 -20.73
N TYR A 142 32.93 65.75 -19.69
CA TYR A 142 32.01 65.41 -18.60
C TYR A 142 31.29 66.66 -18.04
N SER A 143 32.02 67.74 -17.79
CA SER A 143 31.48 68.99 -17.28
C SER A 143 30.49 69.66 -18.24
N THR A 144 30.78 69.66 -19.55
CA THR A 144 29.87 70.21 -20.57
C THR A 144 28.59 69.39 -20.70
N PHE A 145 28.70 68.07 -20.61
CA PHE A 145 27.54 67.17 -20.65
C PHE A 145 26.65 67.33 -19.42
N LEU A 146 27.24 67.38 -18.23
CA LEU A 146 26.50 67.57 -16.99
C LEU A 146 25.80 68.93 -16.94
N GLY A 147 26.46 70.01 -17.37
CA GLY A 147 25.85 71.33 -17.49
C GLY A 147 24.64 71.36 -18.44
N ALA A 148 24.73 70.68 -19.58
CA ALA A 148 23.60 70.53 -20.50
C ALA A 148 22.46 69.68 -19.92
N MET A 149 22.78 68.63 -19.15
CA MET A 149 21.78 67.80 -18.47
C MET A 149 21.02 68.57 -17.39
N LEU A 150 21.72 69.35 -16.56
CA LEU A 150 21.09 70.23 -15.57
C LEU A 150 20.23 71.30 -16.25
N GLY A 151 20.66 71.81 -17.40
CA GLY A 151 19.85 72.71 -18.24
C GLY A 151 18.58 72.03 -18.76
N TYR A 152 18.68 70.78 -19.20
CA TYR A 152 17.54 69.98 -19.63
C TYR A 152 16.54 69.76 -18.48
N GLU A 153 17.02 69.38 -17.31
CA GLU A 153 16.19 69.17 -16.11
C GLU A 153 15.49 70.47 -15.68
N PHE A 154 16.21 71.59 -15.71
CA PHE A 154 15.65 72.89 -15.38
C PHE A 154 14.53 73.32 -16.35
N VAL A 155 14.69 73.08 -17.65
CA VAL A 155 13.70 73.46 -18.68
C VAL A 155 12.51 72.49 -18.70
N ASN A 156 12.76 71.19 -18.49
CA ASN A 156 11.75 70.14 -18.62
C ASN A 156 11.39 69.52 -17.27
N GLN A 157 10.96 70.36 -16.31
CA GLN A 157 10.55 69.93 -14.96
C GLN A 157 9.40 68.89 -14.97
N ASP A 158 8.63 68.82 -16.06
CA ASP A 158 7.52 67.87 -16.26
C ASP A 158 7.90 66.58 -17.03
N SER A 159 9.20 66.29 -17.21
CA SER A 159 9.67 65.13 -17.99
C SER A 159 9.37 63.76 -17.32
N ASP A 160 8.81 62.85 -18.10
CA ASP A 160 8.11 61.62 -17.69
C ASP A 160 9.02 60.41 -17.32
N LEU A 161 10.32 60.63 -17.09
CA LEU A 161 11.33 59.58 -16.84
C LEU A 161 11.19 58.86 -15.47
N VAL A 162 10.14 59.13 -14.68
CA VAL A 162 9.95 58.64 -13.29
C VAL A 162 8.86 57.54 -13.14
N LYS A 163 8.37 56.91 -14.23
CA LYS A 163 7.24 55.94 -14.17
C LYS A 163 7.51 54.57 -13.49
N ARG A 164 8.70 54.28 -12.94
CA ARG A 164 9.02 53.00 -12.25
C ARG A 164 8.05 52.65 -11.12
N ARG A 165 7.73 53.61 -10.24
CA ARG A 165 6.84 53.43 -9.07
C ARG A 165 5.45 52.92 -9.44
N ASN A 166 4.91 53.37 -10.58
CA ASN A 166 3.57 52.97 -11.03
C ASN A 166 3.53 51.57 -11.63
N GLY A 167 4.65 51.11 -12.20
CA GLY A 167 4.82 49.71 -12.64
C GLY A 167 4.91 48.76 -11.45
N GLU A 168 5.74 49.11 -10.46
CA GLU A 168 5.89 48.33 -9.22
C GLU A 168 4.57 48.21 -8.46
N LYS A 169 3.80 49.30 -8.30
CA LYS A 169 2.49 49.26 -7.64
C LYS A 169 1.51 48.30 -8.33
N ARG A 170 1.50 48.25 -9.67
CA ARG A 170 0.67 47.31 -10.43
C ARG A 170 1.12 45.86 -10.23
N SER A 171 2.43 45.61 -10.24
CA SER A 171 2.96 44.26 -10.00
C SER A 171 2.65 43.75 -8.58
N LEU A 172 2.78 44.61 -7.56
CA LEU A 172 2.45 44.28 -6.17
C LEU A 172 0.96 44.02 -5.99
N TRP A 173 0.10 44.77 -6.69
CA TRP A 173 -1.34 44.52 -6.69
C TRP A 173 -1.68 43.15 -7.29
N HIS A 174 -1.05 42.78 -8.42
CA HIS A 174 -1.23 41.45 -8.99
C HIS A 174 -0.75 40.33 -8.05
N LEU A 175 0.43 40.48 -7.43
CA LEU A 175 0.95 39.51 -6.47
C LEU A 175 0.02 39.34 -5.26
N ARG A 176 -0.53 40.44 -4.74
CA ARG A 176 -1.50 40.40 -3.64
C ARG A 176 -2.75 39.62 -4.03
N ASN A 177 -3.32 39.88 -5.20
CA ASN A 177 -4.52 39.19 -5.63
C ASN A 177 -4.27 37.69 -5.86
N GLN A 178 -3.12 37.34 -6.44
CA GLN A 178 -2.71 35.94 -6.59
C GLN A 178 -2.53 35.25 -5.22
N LEU A 179 -1.93 35.94 -4.25
CA LEU A 179 -1.80 35.43 -2.89
C LEU A 179 -3.18 35.20 -2.25
N GLU A 180 -4.11 36.14 -2.42
CA GLU A 180 -5.46 36.04 -1.88
C GLU A 180 -6.25 34.89 -2.51
N GLU A 181 -6.17 34.74 -3.84
CA GLU A 181 -6.81 33.64 -4.57
C GLU A 181 -6.21 32.28 -4.18
N THR A 182 -4.89 32.17 -4.14
CA THR A 182 -4.22 30.92 -3.72
C THR A 182 -4.53 30.58 -2.27
N THR A 183 -4.59 31.57 -1.37
CA THR A 183 -4.98 31.35 0.04
C THR A 183 -6.42 30.85 0.14
N LYS A 184 -7.34 31.45 -0.62
CA LYS A 184 -8.74 31.01 -0.66
C LYS A 184 -8.86 29.58 -1.19
N ASN A 185 -8.16 29.26 -2.28
CA ASN A 185 -8.15 27.92 -2.86
C ASN A 185 -7.58 26.90 -1.88
N LEU A 186 -6.44 27.19 -1.27
CA LEU A 186 -5.79 26.32 -0.28
C LEU A 186 -6.72 26.07 0.93
N THR A 187 -7.39 27.12 1.42
CA THR A 187 -8.35 27.00 2.53
C THR A 187 -9.51 26.09 2.15
N GLY A 188 -10.07 26.25 0.94
CA GLY A 188 -11.12 25.37 0.44
C GLY A 188 -10.67 23.92 0.20
N GLU A 189 -9.43 23.70 -0.22
CA GLU A 189 -8.85 22.36 -0.33
C GLU A 189 -8.65 21.72 1.04
N VAL A 190 -8.19 22.48 2.03
CA VAL A 190 -8.02 22.00 3.42
C VAL A 190 -9.36 21.63 4.05
N GLU A 191 -10.42 22.40 3.82
CA GLU A 191 -11.78 22.06 4.29
C GLU A 191 -12.27 20.76 3.65
N LYS A 192 -12.15 20.62 2.32
CA LYS A 192 -12.51 19.38 1.61
C LYS A 192 -11.71 18.17 2.08
N PHE A 193 -10.41 18.36 2.29
CA PHE A 193 -9.54 17.31 2.82
C PHE A 193 -9.98 16.90 4.22
N LYS A 194 -10.30 17.85 5.09
CA LYS A 194 -10.80 17.59 6.44
C LYS A 194 -12.11 16.81 6.43
N ASP A 195 -13.05 17.19 5.57
CA ASP A 195 -14.33 16.50 5.43
C ASP A 195 -14.12 15.07 4.91
N SER A 196 -13.30 14.90 3.86
CA SER A 196 -12.96 13.58 3.33
C SER A 196 -12.25 12.70 4.35
N PHE A 197 -11.37 13.28 5.17
CA PHE A 197 -10.66 12.57 6.22
C PHE A 197 -11.61 12.11 7.32
N ASN A 198 -12.54 12.97 7.76
CA ASN A 198 -13.55 12.60 8.76
C ASN A 198 -14.47 11.48 8.24
N SER A 199 -14.93 11.56 6.98
CA SER A 199 -15.73 10.49 6.38
C SER A 199 -14.95 9.18 6.32
N TRP A 200 -13.69 9.22 5.87
CA TRP A 200 -12.82 8.06 5.84
C TRP A 200 -12.58 7.46 7.23
N GLU A 201 -12.39 8.28 8.26
CA GLU A 201 -12.22 7.83 9.64
C GLU A 201 -13.48 7.11 10.16
N ILE A 202 -14.66 7.67 9.93
CA ILE A 202 -15.94 7.08 10.33
C ILE A 202 -16.16 5.75 9.62
N GLU A 203 -16.06 5.73 8.28
CA GLU A 203 -16.24 4.53 7.47
C GLU A 203 -15.23 3.43 7.85
N SER A 204 -13.97 3.80 8.08
CA SER A 204 -12.94 2.85 8.51
C SER A 204 -13.29 2.28 9.88
N ARG A 205 -13.71 3.11 10.83
CA ARG A 205 -14.05 2.66 12.19
C ARG A 205 -15.27 1.74 12.21
N GLU A 206 -16.30 2.06 11.43
CA GLU A 206 -17.48 1.21 11.27
C GLU A 206 -17.11 -0.11 10.59
N GLY A 207 -16.38 -0.05 9.47
CA GLY A 207 -15.92 -1.25 8.77
C GLY A 207 -15.04 -2.17 9.63
N TRP A 208 -14.13 -1.60 10.43
CA TRP A 208 -13.33 -2.37 11.38
C TRP A 208 -14.17 -2.99 12.50
N SER A 209 -15.15 -2.26 13.03
CA SER A 209 -16.06 -2.77 14.07
C SER A 209 -16.91 -3.92 13.54
N ASP A 210 -17.48 -3.77 12.34
CA ASP A 210 -18.29 -4.80 11.69
C ASP A 210 -17.46 -6.03 11.35
N TRP A 211 -16.27 -5.84 10.81
CA TRP A 211 -15.33 -6.93 10.53
C TRP A 211 -14.96 -7.68 11.82
N LEU A 212 -14.69 -6.97 12.92
CA LEU A 212 -14.31 -7.59 14.18
C LEU A 212 -15.47 -8.41 14.77
N ASN A 213 -16.68 -7.87 14.77
CA ASN A 213 -17.88 -8.58 15.22
C ASN A 213 -18.19 -9.81 14.34
N GLN A 214 -18.02 -9.69 13.02
CA GLN A 214 -18.24 -10.79 12.10
C GLN A 214 -17.18 -11.88 12.26
N SER A 215 -15.91 -11.49 12.37
CA SER A 215 -14.80 -12.42 12.59
C SER A 215 -14.91 -13.14 13.92
N GLU A 216 -15.37 -12.48 14.99
CA GLU A 216 -15.60 -13.12 16.30
C GLU A 216 -16.70 -14.17 16.20
N LYS A 217 -17.84 -13.85 15.56
CA LYS A 217 -18.95 -14.79 15.35
C LYS A 217 -18.56 -15.98 14.48
N GLU A 218 -17.83 -15.72 13.39
CA GLU A 218 -17.34 -16.77 12.49
C GLU A 218 -16.37 -17.69 13.22
N HIS A 219 -15.43 -17.14 13.98
CA HIS A 219 -14.47 -17.91 14.75
C HIS A 219 -15.16 -18.75 15.83
N ASP A 220 -16.11 -18.18 16.58
CA ASP A 220 -16.87 -18.91 17.60
C ASP A 220 -17.70 -20.05 16.99
N THR A 221 -18.33 -19.79 15.84
CA THR A 221 -19.11 -20.80 15.12
C THR A 221 -18.22 -21.93 14.60
N GLN A 222 -17.12 -21.59 13.92
CA GLN A 222 -16.16 -22.59 13.43
C GLN A 222 -15.53 -23.38 14.57
N GLN A 223 -15.21 -22.74 15.70
CA GLN A 223 -14.65 -23.41 16.85
C GLN A 223 -15.66 -24.37 17.50
N ALA A 224 -16.93 -24.00 17.57
CA ALA A 224 -18.00 -24.89 18.03
C ALA A 224 -18.19 -26.08 17.08
N GLU A 225 -18.27 -25.83 15.76
CA GLU A 225 -18.42 -26.89 14.75
C GLU A 225 -17.24 -27.86 14.75
N HIS A 226 -16.01 -27.37 14.77
CA HIS A 226 -14.81 -28.22 14.86
C HIS A 226 -14.76 -29.02 16.17
N LYS A 227 -15.20 -28.43 17.29
CA LYS A 227 -15.27 -29.15 18.56
C LYS A 227 -16.28 -30.29 18.51
N ASP A 228 -17.46 -30.04 17.95
CA ASP A 228 -18.51 -31.05 17.82
C ASP A 228 -18.10 -32.15 16.84
N GLU A 229 -17.48 -31.80 15.70
CA GLU A 229 -16.92 -32.76 14.75
C GLU A 229 -15.82 -33.62 15.40
N PHE A 230 -14.92 -33.00 16.16
CA PHE A 230 -13.87 -33.71 16.88
C PHE A 230 -14.44 -34.66 17.95
N ILE A 231 -15.43 -34.22 18.72
CA ILE A 231 -16.11 -35.07 19.72
C ILE A 231 -16.80 -36.25 19.02
N ALA A 232 -17.53 -36.00 17.93
CA ALA A 232 -18.20 -37.06 17.16
C ALA A 232 -17.20 -38.06 16.57
N PHE A 233 -16.07 -37.57 16.06
CA PHE A 233 -14.99 -38.43 15.57
C PHE A 233 -14.40 -39.29 16.70
N MET A 234 -14.09 -38.69 17.84
CA MET A 234 -13.52 -39.40 18.99
C MET A 234 -14.48 -40.45 19.58
N ASP A 235 -15.78 -40.15 19.64
CA ASP A 235 -16.81 -41.10 20.06
C ASP A 235 -16.96 -42.26 19.06
N GLY A 236 -16.91 -41.94 17.75
CA GLY A 236 -16.86 -42.94 16.69
C GLY A 236 -15.64 -43.86 16.79
N CYS A 237 -14.46 -43.30 17.08
CA CYS A 237 -13.25 -44.07 17.35
C CYS A 237 -13.39 -44.96 18.59
N ARG A 238 -13.95 -44.44 19.68
CA ARG A 238 -14.18 -45.20 20.92
C ARG A 238 -15.10 -46.40 20.67
N THR A 239 -16.18 -46.19 19.94
CA THR A 239 -17.12 -47.24 19.55
C THR A 239 -16.43 -48.31 18.69
N ARG A 240 -15.68 -47.90 17.66
CA ARG A 240 -14.94 -48.84 16.79
C ARG A 240 -13.90 -49.66 17.57
N ILE A 241 -13.18 -49.03 18.49
CA ILE A 241 -12.20 -49.73 19.34
C ILE A 241 -12.91 -50.76 20.23
N SER A 242 -14.02 -50.38 20.87
CA SER A 242 -14.80 -51.30 21.69
C SER A 242 -15.35 -52.47 20.88
N ASP A 243 -15.85 -52.22 19.67
CA ASP A 243 -16.32 -53.27 18.77
C ASP A 243 -15.20 -54.23 18.36
N LEU A 244 -14.03 -53.68 17.96
CA LEU A 244 -12.85 -54.45 17.60
C LEU A 244 -12.35 -55.30 18.77
N GLU A 245 -12.33 -54.74 19.98
CA GLU A 245 -11.95 -55.46 21.19
C GLU A 245 -12.91 -56.63 21.45
N ASN A 246 -14.22 -56.40 21.37
CA ASN A 246 -15.23 -57.44 21.53
C ASN A 246 -15.09 -58.54 20.46
N THR A 247 -14.95 -58.17 19.18
CA THR A 247 -14.74 -59.14 18.09
C THR A 247 -13.46 -59.96 18.31
N TYR A 248 -12.38 -59.32 18.75
CA TYR A 248 -11.11 -60.00 19.00
C TYR A 248 -11.17 -60.94 20.21
N GLN A 249 -11.82 -60.53 21.29
CA GLN A 249 -12.06 -61.39 22.46
C GLN A 249 -12.88 -62.63 22.08
N GLU A 250 -13.95 -62.48 21.30
CA GLU A 250 -14.76 -63.61 20.82
C GLU A 250 -13.97 -64.54 19.89
N LYS A 251 -13.16 -63.97 18.99
CA LYS A 251 -12.23 -64.76 18.16
C LYS A 251 -11.31 -65.61 19.02
N LEU A 252 -10.67 -65.01 20.03
CA LEU A 252 -9.73 -65.72 20.90
C LEU A 252 -10.42 -66.83 21.72
N ARG A 253 -11.68 -66.61 22.14
CA ARG A 253 -12.49 -67.60 22.87
C ARG A 253 -12.80 -68.83 22.02
N LEU A 254 -13.09 -68.64 20.73
CA LEU A 254 -13.58 -69.71 19.84
C LEU A 254 -12.51 -70.35 18.97
N GLU A 255 -11.36 -69.69 18.77
CA GLU A 255 -10.26 -70.21 17.95
C GLU A 255 -9.70 -71.54 18.48
N LYS A 256 -9.46 -71.64 19.80
CA LYS A 256 -8.95 -72.87 20.42
C LYS A 256 -9.96 -74.03 20.33
N PRO A 257 -11.25 -73.86 20.68
CA PRO A 257 -12.27 -74.87 20.43
C PRO A 257 -12.40 -75.31 18.96
N ALA A 258 -12.39 -74.37 18.00
CA ALA A 258 -12.44 -74.71 16.58
C ALA A 258 -11.27 -75.59 16.16
N LYS A 259 -10.04 -75.24 16.61
CA LYS A 259 -8.84 -76.04 16.35
C LYS A 259 -8.94 -77.44 16.98
N TYR A 260 -9.50 -77.54 18.19
CA TYR A 260 -9.74 -78.83 18.84
C TYR A 260 -10.70 -79.70 18.02
N TRP A 261 -11.82 -79.15 17.53
CA TRP A 261 -12.78 -79.90 16.71
C TRP A 261 -12.17 -80.36 15.39
N LYS A 262 -11.35 -79.52 14.74
CA LYS A 262 -10.58 -79.90 13.56
C LYS A 262 -9.64 -81.08 13.81
N ASP A 263 -8.91 -81.03 14.92
CA ASP A 263 -7.98 -82.10 15.32
C ASP A 263 -8.74 -83.38 15.69
N ALA A 264 -9.89 -83.25 16.36
CA ALA A 264 -10.79 -84.36 16.68
C ALA A 264 -11.38 -85.02 15.42
N ALA A 265 -11.87 -84.23 14.47
CA ALA A 265 -12.36 -84.70 13.17
C ALA A 265 -11.29 -85.52 12.45
N ARG A 266 -10.06 -85.00 12.38
CA ARG A 266 -8.92 -85.72 11.80
C ARG A 266 -8.67 -87.05 12.51
N LYS A 267 -8.67 -87.06 13.85
CA LYS A 267 -8.44 -88.28 14.65
C LYS A 267 -9.53 -89.33 14.37
N PHE A 268 -10.80 -88.94 14.39
CA PHE A 268 -11.92 -89.85 14.13
C PHE A 268 -11.97 -90.32 12.68
N GLY A 269 -11.60 -89.48 11.71
CA GLY A 269 -11.46 -89.87 10.31
C GLY A 269 -10.39 -90.94 10.10
N ILE A 270 -9.23 -90.81 10.76
CA ILE A 270 -8.18 -91.85 10.74
C ILE A 270 -8.68 -93.15 11.37
N GLN A 271 -9.36 -93.08 12.53
CA GLN A 271 -9.93 -94.24 13.19
C GLN A 271 -11.00 -94.94 12.32
N GLY A 272 -11.91 -94.16 11.72
CA GLY A 272 -12.94 -94.68 10.81
C GLY A 272 -12.33 -95.33 9.57
N GLY A 273 -11.28 -94.73 9.01
CA GLY A 273 -10.51 -95.32 7.92
C GLY A 273 -9.86 -96.66 8.31
N LEU A 274 -9.27 -96.76 9.50
CA LEU A 274 -8.66 -98.00 10.00
C LEU A 274 -9.71 -99.11 10.22
N TRP A 275 -10.86 -98.77 10.81
CA TRP A 275 -11.97 -99.73 10.99
C TRP A 275 -12.56 -100.16 9.65
N SER A 276 -12.70 -99.22 8.70
CA SER A 276 -13.17 -99.51 7.35
C SER A 276 -12.21 -100.46 6.61
N LEU A 277 -10.91 -100.23 6.72
CA LEU A 277 -9.88 -101.12 6.16
C LEU A 277 -9.94 -102.51 6.81
N THR A 278 -10.09 -102.57 8.14
CA THR A 278 -10.22 -103.83 8.88
C THR A 278 -11.48 -104.59 8.48
N LEU A 279 -12.61 -103.89 8.32
CA LEU A 279 -13.86 -104.45 7.85
C LEU A 279 -13.72 -104.99 6.42
N LEU A 280 -13.12 -104.22 5.51
CA LEU A 280 -12.89 -104.64 4.13
C LEU A 280 -12.00 -105.88 4.06
N ALA A 281 -10.89 -105.89 4.79
CA ALA A 281 -9.99 -107.05 4.88
C ALA A 281 -10.72 -108.28 5.45
N SER A 282 -11.52 -108.09 6.51
CA SER A 282 -12.34 -109.16 7.09
C SER A 282 -13.32 -109.74 6.08
N VAL A 283 -14.03 -108.89 5.32
CA VAL A 283 -15.00 -109.31 4.31
C VAL A 283 -14.32 -110.06 3.17
N LEU A 284 -13.18 -109.56 2.65
CA LEU A 284 -12.41 -110.22 1.60
C LEU A 284 -11.89 -111.58 2.06
N LEU A 285 -11.35 -111.68 3.27
CA LEU A 285 -10.93 -112.96 3.86
C LEU A 285 -12.10 -113.92 3.98
N GLY A 286 -13.25 -113.45 4.46
CA GLY A 286 -14.46 -114.28 4.55
C GLY A 286 -14.92 -114.81 3.19
N ILE A 287 -14.83 -114.00 2.12
CA ILE A 287 -15.16 -114.43 0.76
C ILE A 287 -14.20 -115.52 0.29
N VAL A 288 -12.88 -115.35 0.48
CA VAL A 288 -11.86 -116.33 0.08
C VAL A 288 -12.06 -117.66 0.82
N TYR A 289 -12.17 -117.63 2.15
CA TYR A 289 -12.40 -118.85 2.93
C TYR A 289 -13.74 -119.53 2.60
N PHE A 290 -14.78 -118.74 2.33
CA PHE A 290 -16.07 -119.29 1.93
C PHE A 290 -16.01 -119.91 0.53
N SER A 291 -15.31 -119.29 -0.43
CA SER A 291 -15.15 -119.85 -1.78
C SER A 291 -14.35 -121.15 -1.77
N ASP A 292 -13.27 -121.22 -0.97
CA ASP A 292 -12.46 -122.42 -0.81
C ASP A 292 -13.28 -123.55 -0.17
N PHE A 293 -13.95 -123.26 0.95
CA PHE A 293 -14.86 -124.22 1.60
C PHE A 293 -15.98 -124.70 0.68
N PHE A 294 -16.58 -123.80 -0.12
CA PHE A 294 -17.64 -124.16 -1.06
C PHE A 294 -17.13 -125.02 -2.22
N ALA A 295 -15.92 -124.76 -2.73
CA ALA A 295 -15.29 -125.57 -3.77
C ALA A 295 -14.93 -126.98 -3.25
N ASP A 296 -14.36 -127.09 -2.05
CA ASP A 296 -14.04 -128.37 -1.40
C ASP A 296 -15.31 -129.19 -1.12
N TRP A 297 -16.39 -128.52 -0.69
CA TRP A 297 -17.70 -129.15 -0.51
C TRP A 297 -18.26 -129.70 -1.83
N LEU A 298 -18.20 -128.94 -2.92
CA LEU A 298 -18.76 -129.32 -4.22
C LEU A 298 -17.96 -130.45 -4.90
N THR A 299 -16.66 -130.54 -4.65
CA THR A 299 -15.78 -131.61 -5.15
C THR A 299 -15.83 -132.90 -4.31
N GLY A 300 -16.59 -132.92 -3.21
CA GLY A 300 -16.82 -134.12 -2.40
C GLY A 300 -15.60 -134.56 -1.58
N GLN A 301 -14.64 -133.65 -1.33
CA GLN A 301 -13.49 -133.94 -0.49
C GLN A 301 -13.91 -134.10 0.98
N HIS A 302 -13.12 -134.84 1.77
CA HIS A 302 -13.35 -134.98 3.21
C HIS A 302 -13.11 -133.64 3.93
N LEU A 303 -14.19 -132.87 4.08
CA LEU A 303 -14.20 -131.67 4.92
C LEU A 303 -14.03 -132.06 6.40
N SER A 304 -13.30 -131.24 7.16
CA SER A 304 -13.20 -131.34 8.62
C SER A 304 -14.56 -131.11 9.32
N ILE A 305 -15.49 -130.41 8.66
CA ILE A 305 -16.86 -130.16 9.10
C ILE A 305 -17.82 -130.76 8.07
N GLN A 306 -18.46 -131.87 8.42
CA GLN A 306 -19.43 -132.55 7.56
C GLN A 306 -20.83 -131.93 7.69
N ILE A 307 -21.23 -131.10 6.74
CA ILE A 307 -22.53 -130.38 6.76
C ILE A 307 -23.76 -131.26 6.51
N ASN A 308 -23.57 -132.56 6.22
CA ASN A 308 -24.64 -133.56 6.19
C ASN A 308 -24.97 -134.14 7.58
N THR A 309 -24.23 -133.75 8.63
CA THR A 309 -24.49 -134.14 10.03
C THR A 309 -25.10 -132.99 10.83
N VAL A 310 -25.96 -133.30 11.79
CA VAL A 310 -26.56 -132.29 12.69
C VAL A 310 -25.46 -131.50 13.43
N GLN A 311 -24.39 -132.17 13.87
CA GLN A 311 -23.26 -131.53 14.53
C GLN A 311 -22.52 -130.54 13.63
N GLY A 312 -22.26 -130.90 12.36
CA GLY A 312 -21.59 -130.01 11.41
C GLY A 312 -22.42 -128.78 11.05
N ILE A 313 -23.74 -128.93 10.89
CA ILE A 313 -24.66 -127.81 10.64
C ILE A 313 -24.65 -126.83 11.81
N VAL A 314 -24.68 -127.33 13.05
CA VAL A 314 -24.67 -126.49 14.26
C VAL A 314 -23.34 -125.72 14.41
N ILE A 315 -22.20 -126.37 14.19
CA ILE A 315 -20.87 -125.72 14.26
C ILE A 315 -20.75 -124.65 13.18
N PHE A 316 -21.10 -124.97 11.93
CA PHE A 316 -21.06 -124.03 10.81
C PHE A 316 -21.98 -122.82 11.07
N GLY A 317 -23.22 -123.06 11.50
CA GLY A 317 -24.17 -122.00 11.84
C GLY A 317 -23.66 -121.09 12.96
N THR A 318 -22.98 -121.65 13.97
CA THR A 318 -22.40 -120.88 15.08
C THR A 318 -21.22 -120.02 14.61
N VAL A 319 -20.29 -120.58 13.82
CA VAL A 319 -19.15 -119.84 13.25
C VAL A 319 -19.64 -118.71 12.33
N LEU A 320 -20.62 -119.00 11.47
CA LEU A 320 -21.22 -118.00 10.59
C LEU A 320 -21.91 -116.89 11.39
N ALA A 321 -22.61 -117.22 12.47
CA ALA A 321 -23.23 -116.23 13.34
C ALA A 321 -22.21 -115.34 14.07
N ILE A 322 -21.11 -115.92 14.57
CA ILE A 322 -19.99 -115.17 15.17
C ILE A 322 -19.35 -114.23 14.14
N TYR A 323 -19.12 -114.72 12.92
CA TYR A 323 -18.56 -113.91 11.83
C TYR A 323 -19.51 -112.77 11.44
N ALA A 324 -20.81 -113.05 11.28
CA ALA A 324 -21.82 -112.02 11.01
C ALA A 324 -21.89 -110.97 12.13
N PHE A 325 -21.75 -111.38 13.40
CA PHE A 325 -21.67 -110.48 14.55
C PHE A 325 -20.38 -109.63 14.53
N MET A 326 -19.24 -110.21 14.15
CA MET A 326 -17.98 -109.49 13.98
C MET A 326 -18.08 -108.41 12.89
N VAL A 327 -18.59 -108.77 11.71
CA VAL A 327 -18.82 -107.83 10.59
C VAL A 327 -19.78 -106.71 11.02
N LYS A 328 -20.88 -107.04 11.71
CA LYS A 328 -21.82 -106.06 12.26
C LYS A 328 -21.15 -105.11 13.26
N THR A 329 -20.27 -105.62 14.11
CA THR A 329 -19.56 -104.82 15.11
C THR A 329 -18.54 -103.89 14.46
N LEU A 330 -17.74 -104.38 13.52
CA LEU A 330 -16.78 -103.57 12.75
C LEU A 330 -17.48 -102.49 11.90
N SER A 331 -18.62 -102.83 11.30
CA SER A 331 -19.48 -101.87 10.61
C SER A 331 -19.98 -100.77 11.54
N ARG A 332 -20.48 -101.12 12.74
CA ARG A 332 -20.90 -100.14 13.75
C ARG A 332 -19.75 -99.24 14.23
N LEU A 333 -18.55 -99.79 14.45
CA LEU A 333 -17.37 -99.02 14.84
C LEU A 333 -16.92 -98.03 13.73
N THR A 334 -16.98 -98.48 12.48
CA THR A 334 -16.69 -97.65 11.30
C THR A 334 -17.67 -96.49 11.21
N PHE A 335 -18.97 -96.77 11.20
CA PHE A 335 -20.01 -95.73 11.15
C PHE A 335 -19.95 -94.79 12.36
N SER A 336 -19.73 -95.31 13.57
CA SER A 336 -19.57 -94.48 14.78
C SER A 336 -18.40 -93.51 14.67
N SER A 337 -17.27 -93.95 14.13
CA SER A 337 -16.09 -93.09 13.95
C SER A 337 -16.34 -92.01 12.90
N PHE A 338 -16.99 -92.34 11.78
CA PHE A 338 -17.35 -91.35 10.77
C PHE A 338 -18.46 -90.38 11.23
N HIS A 339 -19.40 -90.83 12.07
CA HIS A 339 -20.38 -89.94 12.70
C HIS A 339 -19.71 -88.91 13.61
N LEU A 340 -18.76 -89.34 14.45
CA LEU A 340 -17.98 -88.45 15.31
C LEU A 340 -17.09 -87.49 14.52
N MET A 341 -16.52 -87.95 13.40
CA MET A 341 -15.78 -87.09 12.47
C MET A 341 -16.68 -85.99 11.93
N ARG A 342 -17.85 -86.35 11.38
CA ARG A 342 -18.77 -85.37 10.78
C ARG A 342 -19.34 -84.40 11.82
N ASP A 343 -19.69 -84.87 13.01
CA ASP A 343 -20.13 -84.01 14.12
C ASP A 343 -19.03 -83.00 14.51
N ALA A 344 -17.76 -83.42 14.56
CA ALA A 344 -16.64 -82.52 14.80
C ALA A 344 -16.44 -81.50 13.66
N GLU A 345 -16.58 -81.91 12.39
CA GLU A 345 -16.54 -80.99 11.23
C GLU A 345 -17.68 -79.97 11.24
N GLU A 346 -18.91 -80.41 11.55
CA GLU A 346 -20.08 -79.55 11.66
C GLU A 346 -19.88 -78.49 12.76
N ARG A 347 -19.31 -78.87 13.91
CA ARG A 347 -18.97 -77.92 15.00
C ARG A 347 -17.86 -76.94 14.62
N GLU A 348 -16.83 -77.38 13.90
CA GLU A 348 -15.81 -76.48 13.35
C GLU A 348 -16.44 -75.44 12.41
N GLN A 349 -17.27 -75.89 11.46
CA GLN A 349 -17.93 -75.02 10.49
C GLN A 349 -18.91 -74.04 11.16
N LEU A 350 -19.69 -74.49 12.14
CA LEU A 350 -20.58 -73.63 12.93
C LEU A 350 -19.78 -72.55 13.68
N THR A 351 -18.60 -72.89 14.19
CA THR A 351 -17.72 -71.92 14.86
C THR A 351 -17.27 -70.81 13.91
N TYR A 352 -16.82 -71.17 12.71
CA TYR A 352 -16.42 -70.18 11.70
C TYR A 352 -17.60 -69.35 11.17
N LEU A 353 -18.76 -69.97 10.98
CA LEU A 353 -19.98 -69.26 10.59
C LEU A 353 -20.34 -68.21 11.64
N TYR A 354 -20.33 -68.57 12.93
CA TYR A 354 -20.60 -67.63 14.00
C TYR A 354 -19.57 -66.49 14.08
N LEU A 355 -18.27 -66.79 13.94
CA LEU A 355 -17.22 -65.77 13.88
C LEU A 355 -17.41 -64.80 12.70
N SER A 356 -17.83 -65.30 11.54
CA SER A 356 -18.13 -64.45 10.38
C SER A 356 -19.33 -63.53 10.62
N LEU A 357 -20.35 -64.01 11.34
CA LEU A 357 -21.57 -63.25 11.62
C LEU A 357 -21.38 -62.21 12.74
N ILE A 358 -20.52 -62.48 13.73
CA ILE A 358 -20.08 -61.47 14.70
C ILE A 358 -19.35 -60.33 13.98
N ASN A 359 -18.44 -60.66 13.07
CA ASN A 359 -17.68 -59.67 12.32
C ASN A 359 -18.59 -58.74 11.49
N ASP A 360 -19.70 -59.28 10.98
CA ASP A 360 -20.70 -58.52 10.23
C ASP A 360 -21.74 -57.80 11.12
N LYS A 361 -21.61 -57.87 12.46
CA LYS A 361 -22.56 -57.31 13.46
C LYS A 361 -24.02 -57.78 13.29
N LYS A 362 -24.25 -58.99 12.80
CA LYS A 362 -25.59 -59.52 12.45
C LYS A 362 -26.21 -60.48 13.47
N ILE A 363 -25.73 -60.49 14.72
CA ILE A 363 -26.16 -61.50 15.70
C ILE A 363 -26.64 -60.86 17.02
N ASP A 364 -27.81 -61.32 17.46
CA ASP A 364 -28.41 -61.09 18.77
C ASP A 364 -27.91 -62.10 19.81
N GLU A 365 -27.97 -61.74 21.10
CA GLU A 365 -27.49 -62.55 22.23
C GLU A 365 -28.16 -63.93 22.31
N SER A 366 -29.42 -64.03 21.88
CA SER A 366 -30.14 -65.32 21.77
C SER A 366 -29.50 -66.31 20.78
N SER A 367 -28.92 -65.81 19.70
CA SER A 367 -28.28 -66.64 18.67
C SER A 367 -26.89 -67.10 19.11
N ARG A 368 -26.24 -66.34 19.98
CA ARG A 368 -24.99 -66.75 20.64
C ARG A 368 -25.21 -67.95 21.54
N ASP A 369 -26.24 -67.95 22.37
CA ASP A 369 -26.51 -69.06 23.29
C ASP A 369 -26.81 -70.36 22.54
N ILE A 370 -27.55 -70.27 21.43
CA ILE A 370 -27.83 -71.43 20.57
C ILE A 370 -26.57 -71.99 19.94
N VAL A 371 -25.66 -71.14 19.45
CA VAL A 371 -24.39 -71.58 18.87
C VAL A 371 -23.49 -72.18 19.95
N LEU A 372 -23.36 -71.53 21.10
CA LEU A 372 -22.57 -72.07 22.22
C LEU A 372 -23.13 -73.41 22.70
N GLN A 373 -24.45 -73.54 22.79
CA GLN A 373 -25.10 -74.81 23.13
C GLN A 373 -24.84 -75.87 22.05
N ALA A 374 -24.91 -75.55 20.77
CA ALA A 374 -24.58 -76.48 19.69
C ALA A 374 -23.11 -76.93 19.75
N LEU A 375 -22.17 -76.01 19.99
CA LEU A 375 -20.73 -76.29 20.08
C LEU A 375 -20.36 -77.17 21.27
N PHE A 376 -21.02 -76.97 22.42
CA PHE A 376 -20.76 -77.71 23.67
C PHE A 376 -21.75 -78.85 23.94
N SER A 377 -22.70 -79.12 23.03
CA SER A 377 -23.63 -80.24 23.15
C SER A 377 -22.91 -81.60 23.07
N ARG A 378 -23.53 -82.67 23.57
CA ARG A 378 -22.92 -84.01 23.54
C ARG A 378 -22.92 -84.59 22.12
N SER A 379 -21.83 -85.25 21.72
CA SER A 379 -21.78 -86.05 20.50
C SER A 379 -22.51 -87.38 20.71
N GLU A 380 -23.58 -87.62 19.97
CA GLU A 380 -24.28 -88.90 20.00
C GLU A 380 -23.50 -89.94 19.18
N THR A 381 -23.15 -91.06 19.81
CA THR A 381 -22.49 -92.18 19.12
C THR A 381 -23.48 -93.33 19.00
N GLY A 382 -23.53 -93.97 17.83
CA GLY A 382 -24.40 -95.13 17.59
C GLY A 382 -24.09 -96.37 18.44
N LEU A 383 -23.14 -96.28 19.38
CA LEU A 383 -22.78 -97.33 20.34
C LEU A 383 -23.39 -97.13 21.74
N LEU A 384 -23.74 -95.91 22.13
CA LEU A 384 -24.26 -95.58 23.47
C LEU A 384 -25.58 -94.82 23.34
N VAL A 385 -26.70 -95.56 23.30
CA VAL A 385 -28.06 -95.01 23.09
C VAL A 385 -28.74 -94.59 24.40
N ALA A 386 -28.13 -94.78 25.57
CA ALA A 386 -28.78 -94.46 26.83
C ALA A 386 -27.81 -93.74 27.78
N GLU A 387 -27.91 -92.40 27.85
CA GLU A 387 -27.79 -91.65 29.11
C GLU A 387 -28.16 -90.18 28.88
N SER A 388 -29.07 -89.67 29.70
CA SER A 388 -29.73 -88.36 29.55
C SER A 388 -28.75 -87.19 29.72
N GLY A 389 -28.48 -86.47 28.64
CA GLY A 389 -27.72 -85.20 28.61
C GLY A 389 -28.20 -84.32 27.46
N PRO A 390 -27.81 -83.02 27.41
CA PRO A 390 -28.31 -82.10 26.40
C PRO A 390 -27.85 -82.48 24.98
N THR A 391 -28.84 -82.75 24.11
CA THR A 391 -28.67 -83.11 22.68
C THR A 391 -28.49 -81.87 21.81
N MET A 392 -27.77 -82.01 20.68
CA MET A 392 -27.58 -80.95 19.70
C MET A 392 -28.94 -80.45 19.15
N PRO A 393 -29.17 -79.13 19.05
CA PRO A 393 -30.36 -78.58 18.40
C PRO A 393 -30.44 -79.04 16.94
N GLY A 394 -31.62 -79.44 16.48
CA GLY A 394 -31.79 -79.90 15.10
C GLY A 394 -31.50 -78.79 14.07
N ALA A 395 -31.01 -79.14 12.88
CA ALA A 395 -30.70 -78.18 11.81
C ALA A 395 -31.88 -77.22 11.48
N GLY A 396 -33.13 -77.66 11.69
CA GLY A 396 -34.33 -76.84 11.55
C GLY A 396 -34.54 -75.79 12.66
N GLU A 397 -34.09 -76.03 13.88
CA GLU A 397 -34.13 -75.05 14.98
C GLU A 397 -33.05 -73.99 14.82
N ILE A 398 -31.86 -74.42 14.41
CA ILE A 398 -30.75 -73.55 14.03
C ILE A 398 -31.18 -72.63 12.86
N MET A 399 -31.77 -73.19 11.79
CA MET A 399 -32.30 -72.38 10.69
C MET A 399 -33.47 -71.47 11.08
N LYS A 400 -34.35 -71.87 12.01
CA LYS A 400 -35.44 -71.02 12.51
C LYS A 400 -34.92 -69.83 13.33
N ALA A 401 -33.88 -70.03 14.12
CA ALA A 401 -33.18 -68.94 14.81
C ALA A 401 -32.56 -67.96 13.80
N PHE A 402 -31.92 -68.49 12.75
CA PHE A 402 -31.33 -67.67 11.70
C PHE A 402 -32.32 -66.98 10.75
N THR A 403 -33.51 -67.55 10.52
CA THR A 403 -34.55 -66.94 9.66
C THR A 403 -35.40 -65.90 10.38
N LYS A 404 -35.42 -65.89 11.72
CA LYS A 404 -36.00 -64.80 12.52
C LYS A 404 -35.16 -63.51 12.51
N LEU A 405 -33.94 -63.54 11.94
CA LEU A 405 -33.00 -62.41 11.88
C LEU A 405 -33.07 -61.60 10.56
N LYS A 406 -34.21 -61.61 9.87
CA LYS A 406 -34.44 -60.79 8.67
C LYS A 406 -35.45 -59.69 8.92
#